data_AF-A0A7S4IQ30-F1
#
_entry.id   AF-A0A7S4IQ30-F1
#
_cell.length_a   1.000
_cell.length_b   1.000
_cell.length_c   1.000
_cell.angle_alpha   90.00
_cell.angle_beta   90.00
_cell.angle_gamma   90.00
#
_symmetry.space_group_name_H-M   'P 1'
#
loop_
_entity.id
_entity.type
_entity.pdbx_description
1 polymer ?
#
loop_
_entity_poly.entity_id
_entity_poly.type
_entity_poly.pdbx_seq_one_letter_code
_entity_poly.pdbx_strand_id
1 'polypeptide(L)'
;MLRCDVSITTTWGAHGKPVEFHIKNGELEATEAVIHFPIPMKNAWDNVTYTCSTMLVFENESCVHSWSEQHRIPIGDIQPMEKIWKFSQEWYGSHLQPDWVKWTISQAKAMFSKYGLTHPIWNLETENEHVETF
;
A
#
# COMPACT_ATOMS: atom_id res chain seq x y z
N MET A 1 10.78 10.37 9.66
CA MET A 1 9.36 10.78 9.69
C MET A 1 9.21 12.22 10.18
N LEU A 2 8.19 12.92 9.68
CA LEU A 2 7.81 14.24 10.18
C LEU A 2 7.42 14.13 11.67
N ARG A 3 7.87 15.09 12.50
CA ARG A 3 7.65 15.10 13.96
C ARG A 3 6.51 16.04 14.35
N CYS A 4 5.46 16.06 13.55
CA CYS A 4 4.31 16.93 13.75
C CYS A 4 3.02 16.17 13.44
N ASP A 5 1.92 16.67 13.98
CA ASP A 5 0.59 16.22 13.60
C ASP A 5 0.32 16.60 12.13
N VAL A 6 -0.41 15.75 11.43
CA VAL A 6 -0.68 15.90 10.00
C VAL A 6 -2.15 15.56 9.73
N SER A 7 -2.80 16.38 8.91
CA SER A 7 -4.06 16.03 8.26
C SER A 7 -3.80 15.66 6.81
N ILE A 8 -4.40 14.55 6.35
CA ILE A 8 -4.35 14.11 4.96
C ILE A 8 -5.77 14.18 4.40
N THR A 9 -5.99 15.09 3.45
CA THR A 9 -7.25 15.18 2.71
C THR A 9 -7.15 14.43 1.39
N THR A 10 -8.13 13.58 1.10
CA THR A 10 -8.24 12.82 -0.16
C THR A 10 -9.72 12.56 -0.49
N THR A 11 -10.00 11.66 -1.42
CA THR A 11 -11.35 11.32 -1.88
C THR A 11 -11.53 9.80 -1.88
N TRP A 12 -12.63 9.31 -1.32
CA TRP A 12 -12.96 7.88 -1.33
C TRP A 12 -12.99 7.33 -2.77
N GLY A 13 -12.22 6.27 -3.03
CA GLY A 13 -12.13 5.66 -4.35
C GLY A 13 -11.77 6.62 -5.48
N ALA A 14 -11.08 7.74 -5.18
CA ALA A 14 -10.70 8.83 -6.09
C ALA A 14 -11.84 9.69 -6.70
N HIS A 15 -13.10 9.26 -6.64
CA HIS A 15 -14.25 10.00 -7.21
C HIS A 15 -15.46 10.15 -6.28
N GLY A 16 -15.39 9.56 -5.08
CA GLY A 16 -16.43 9.67 -4.06
C GLY A 16 -16.42 11.00 -3.31
N LYS A 17 -16.87 10.97 -2.06
CA LYS A 17 -16.85 12.15 -1.19
C LYS A 17 -15.42 12.43 -0.71
N PRO A 18 -15.06 13.71 -0.47
CA PRO A 18 -13.84 14.06 0.23
C PRO A 18 -13.80 13.43 1.62
N VAL A 19 -12.61 13.06 2.08
CA VAL A 19 -12.31 12.53 3.41
C VAL A 19 -11.02 13.16 3.93
N GLU A 20 -10.95 13.36 5.24
CA GLU A 20 -9.75 13.79 5.95
C GLU A 20 -9.37 12.74 6.99
N PHE A 21 -8.09 12.36 7.01
CA PHE A 21 -7.50 11.50 8.02
C PHE A 21 -6.54 12.32 8.88
N HIS A 22 -6.60 12.12 10.20
CA HIS A 22 -5.71 12.80 11.13
C HIS A 22 -4.67 11.84 11.70
N ILE A 23 -3.44 12.34 11.77
CA ILE A 23 -2.32 11.66 12.38
C ILE A 23 -1.86 12.54 13.54
N LYS A 24 -1.92 12.00 14.75
CA LYS A 24 -1.54 12.69 15.99
C LYS A 24 -0.43 11.93 16.68
N ASN A 25 0.69 12.60 16.99
CA ASN A 25 1.87 11.96 17.56
C ASN A 25 2.37 10.73 16.77
N GLY A 26 2.21 10.75 15.44
CA GLY A 26 2.57 9.64 14.56
C GLY A 26 1.55 8.50 14.50
N GLU A 27 0.48 8.55 15.28
CA GLU A 27 -0.60 7.55 15.27
C GLU A 27 -1.78 8.03 14.43
N LEU A 28 -2.32 7.13 13.61
CA LEU A 28 -3.53 7.37 12.84
C LEU A 28 -4.75 7.34 13.79
N GLU A 29 -5.65 8.31 13.68
CA GLU A 29 -6.94 8.24 14.38
C GLU A 29 -7.77 7.05 13.89
N ALA A 30 -8.49 6.40 14.81
CA ALA A 30 -9.25 5.18 14.53
C ALA A 30 -10.19 5.35 13.34
N THR A 31 -10.17 4.38 12.43
CA THR A 31 -10.96 4.42 11.19
C THR A 31 -11.26 3.01 10.69
N GLU A 32 -12.45 2.83 10.14
CA GLU A 32 -12.86 1.59 9.46
C GLU A 32 -12.38 1.55 8.00
N ALA A 33 -11.64 2.57 7.56
CA ALA A 33 -11.16 2.68 6.19
C ALA A 33 -10.27 1.49 5.80
N VAL A 34 -10.35 1.10 4.54
CA VAL A 34 -9.52 0.06 3.94
C VAL A 34 -8.75 0.61 2.74
N ILE A 35 -7.60 0.01 2.45
CA ILE A 35 -6.83 0.27 1.23
C ILE A 35 -6.93 -0.95 0.32
N HIS A 36 -7.26 -0.71 -0.94
CA HIS A 36 -7.29 -1.71 -2.00
C HIS A 36 -5.94 -1.76 -2.72
N PHE A 37 -5.41 -2.97 -2.91
CA PHE A 37 -4.19 -3.25 -3.64
C PHE A 37 -4.50 -4.19 -4.81
N PRO A 38 -4.84 -3.68 -6.01
CA PRO A 38 -5.27 -4.54 -7.12
C PRO A 38 -4.12 -5.19 -7.89
N ILE A 39 -2.91 -4.63 -7.78
CA ILE A 39 -1.77 -5.04 -8.63
C ILE A 39 -0.84 -5.98 -7.84
N PRO A 40 -0.40 -7.11 -8.41
CA PRO A 40 0.71 -7.89 -7.87
C PRO A 40 1.94 -7.01 -7.63
N MET A 41 2.52 -7.03 -6.43
CA MET A 41 3.66 -6.19 -6.05
C MET A 41 4.90 -6.45 -6.91
N LYS A 42 5.06 -7.66 -7.45
CA LYS A 42 6.11 -7.95 -8.43
C LYS A 42 5.95 -7.18 -9.76
N ASN A 43 4.72 -6.77 -10.09
CA ASN A 43 4.38 -5.98 -11.29
C ASN A 43 4.25 -4.46 -10.99
N ALA A 44 4.45 -4.02 -9.74
CA ALA A 44 4.22 -2.63 -9.35
C ALA A 44 5.07 -1.62 -10.15
N TRP A 45 6.24 -2.06 -10.63
CA TRP A 45 7.16 -1.22 -11.40
C TRP A 45 6.96 -1.33 -12.92
N ASP A 46 6.17 -2.28 -13.41
CA ASP A 46 5.83 -2.38 -14.84
C ASP A 46 5.12 -1.11 -15.32
N ASN A 47 4.26 -0.56 -14.46
CA ASN A 47 3.61 0.73 -14.65
C ASN A 47 3.25 1.37 -13.30
N VAL A 48 4.24 2.01 -12.67
CA VAL A 48 4.08 2.63 -11.34
C VAL A 48 2.96 3.66 -11.29
N THR A 49 2.76 4.43 -12.36
CA THR A 49 1.68 5.43 -12.44
C THR A 49 0.32 4.75 -12.35
N TYR A 50 0.12 3.66 -13.09
CA TYR A 50 -1.13 2.91 -13.04
C TYR A 50 -1.34 2.25 -11.67
N THR A 51 -0.30 1.62 -11.13
CA THR A 51 -0.34 1.01 -9.79
C THR A 51 -0.73 2.04 -8.72
N CYS A 52 -0.08 3.20 -8.68
CA CYS A 52 -0.44 4.27 -7.73
C CYS A 52 -1.85 4.83 -7.96
N SER A 53 -2.31 4.92 -9.22
CA SER A 53 -3.66 5.44 -9.52
C SER A 53 -4.80 4.49 -9.12
N THR A 54 -4.48 3.22 -8.85
CA THR A 54 -5.46 2.17 -8.53
C THR A 54 -5.33 1.63 -7.11
N MET A 55 -4.24 1.93 -6.40
CA MET A 55 -4.12 1.69 -4.96
C MET A 55 -4.82 2.81 -4.18
N LEU A 56 -6.09 2.60 -3.86
CA LEU A 56 -6.98 3.64 -3.34
C LEU A 56 -7.55 3.28 -1.98
N VAL A 57 -8.03 4.31 -1.28
CA VAL A 57 -8.67 4.21 0.03
C VAL A 57 -10.20 4.22 -0.11
N PHE A 58 -10.87 3.40 0.71
CA PHE A 58 -12.32 3.20 0.69
C PHE A 58 -12.90 3.17 2.10
N GLU A 59 -14.19 3.50 2.22
CA GLU A 59 -14.93 3.49 3.49
C GLU A 59 -14.99 2.09 4.11
N ASN A 60 -15.07 1.05 3.27
CA ASN A 60 -15.12 -0.36 3.66
C ASN A 60 -14.92 -1.26 2.43
N GLU A 61 -14.85 -2.57 2.65
CA GLU A 61 -14.66 -3.59 1.62
C GLU A 61 -15.78 -3.63 0.56
N SER A 62 -17.05 -3.39 0.92
CA SER A 62 -18.14 -3.36 -0.06
C SER A 62 -17.96 -2.25 -1.10
N CYS A 63 -17.45 -1.08 -0.69
CA CYS A 63 -17.11 0.00 -1.61
C CYS A 63 -16.00 -0.40 -2.59
N VAL A 64 -15.02 -1.20 -2.16
CA VAL A 64 -13.97 -1.74 -3.04
C VAL A 64 -14.61 -2.62 -4.12
N HIS A 65 -15.50 -3.54 -3.73
CA HIS A 65 -16.16 -4.44 -4.68
C HIS A 65 -16.95 -3.68 -5.75
N SER A 66 -17.79 -2.72 -5.35
CA SER A 66 -18.55 -1.90 -6.31
C SER A 66 -17.64 -1.09 -7.22
N TRP A 67 -16.56 -0.50 -6.67
CA TRP A 67 -15.62 0.28 -7.46
C TRP A 67 -14.88 -0.57 -8.49
N SER A 68 -14.39 -1.74 -8.07
CA SER A 68 -13.70 -2.70 -8.93
C SER A 68 -14.58 -3.22 -10.05
N GLU A 69 -15.86 -3.52 -9.78
CA GLU A 69 -16.83 -3.91 -10.81
C GLU A 69 -17.02 -2.79 -11.83
N GLN A 70 -17.27 -1.56 -11.37
CA GLN A 70 -17.49 -0.40 -12.23
C GLN A 70 -16.28 -0.10 -13.13
N HIS A 71 -15.06 -0.20 -12.59
CA HIS A 71 -13.83 0.18 -13.29
C HIS A 71 -13.13 -1.00 -13.97
N ARG A 72 -13.68 -2.21 -13.84
CA ARG A 72 -13.10 -3.47 -14.33
C ARG A 72 -11.68 -3.70 -13.83
N ILE A 73 -11.45 -3.38 -12.56
CA ILE A 73 -10.16 -3.58 -11.90
C ILE A 73 -10.27 -4.79 -10.97
N PRO A 74 -9.37 -5.78 -11.06
CA PRO A 74 -9.41 -6.97 -10.21
C PRO A 74 -9.43 -6.63 -8.71
N ILE A 75 -10.19 -7.42 -7.95
CA ILE A 75 -10.06 -7.45 -6.51
C ILE A 75 -8.75 -8.17 -6.19
N GLY A 76 -7.70 -7.39 -5.92
CA GLY A 76 -6.47 -7.91 -5.33
C GLY A 76 -6.65 -8.07 -3.82
N ASP A 77 -5.76 -7.48 -3.04
CA ASP A 77 -5.86 -7.52 -1.58
C ASP A 77 -6.58 -6.27 -1.03
N ILE A 78 -7.25 -6.43 0.10
CA ILE A 78 -7.93 -5.35 0.81
C ILE A 78 -7.44 -5.39 2.25
N GLN A 79 -6.83 -4.30 2.70
CA GLN A 79 -6.19 -4.24 4.01
C GLN A 79 -6.73 -3.09 4.85
N PRO A 80 -6.94 -3.29 6.17
CA PRO A 80 -7.29 -2.21 7.08
C PRO A 80 -6.25 -1.09 7.02
N MET A 81 -6.72 0.17 6.94
CA MET A 81 -5.86 1.35 6.89
C MET A 81 -4.87 1.38 8.06
N GLU A 82 -5.31 1.04 9.26
CA GLU A 82 -4.44 1.00 10.45
C GLU A 82 -3.26 0.03 10.31
N LYS A 83 -3.48 -1.13 9.68
CA LYS A 83 -2.42 -2.12 9.43
C LYS A 83 -1.41 -1.54 8.44
N ILE A 84 -1.89 -0.96 7.35
CA ILE A 84 -1.04 -0.37 6.32
C ILE A 84 -0.28 0.85 6.86
N TRP A 85 -0.90 1.67 7.72
CA TRP A 85 -0.23 2.77 8.40
C TRP A 85 0.99 2.28 9.20
N LYS A 86 0.79 1.27 10.06
CA LYS A 86 1.88 0.65 10.84
C LYS A 86 2.96 0.02 9.96
N PHE A 87 2.58 -0.62 8.85
CA PHE A 87 3.53 -1.13 7.86
C PHE A 87 4.34 0.00 7.24
N SER A 88 3.68 1.09 6.83
CA SER A 88 4.31 2.23 6.18
C SER A 88 5.30 2.95 7.09
N GLN A 89 5.06 2.97 8.40
CA GLN A 89 5.97 3.56 9.36
C GLN A 89 7.34 2.88 9.37
N GLU A 90 7.39 1.55 9.27
CA GLU A 90 8.66 0.83 9.19
C GLU A 90 9.22 0.84 7.77
N TRP A 91 8.35 0.66 6.77
CA TRP A 91 8.75 0.69 5.36
C TRP A 91 9.43 2.00 4.97
N TYR A 92 8.84 3.14 5.37
CA TYR A 92 9.30 4.49 5.05
C TYR A 92 10.09 5.17 6.17
N GLY A 93 10.11 4.61 7.39
CA GLY A 93 10.62 5.27 8.59
C GLY A 93 12.06 5.78 8.47
N SER A 94 12.90 5.03 7.76
CA SER A 94 14.31 5.34 7.55
C SER A 94 14.60 6.14 6.29
N HIS A 95 13.61 6.48 5.43
CA HIS A 95 13.86 7.16 4.14
C HIS A 95 14.50 8.55 4.27
N LEU A 96 14.46 9.17 5.45
CA LEU A 96 15.12 10.46 5.72
C LEU A 96 16.56 10.31 6.26
N GLN A 97 17.02 9.08 6.51
CA GLN A 97 18.37 8.83 6.99
C GLN A 97 19.37 8.90 5.82
N PRO A 98 20.52 9.59 5.95
CA PRO A 98 21.48 9.75 4.87
C PRO A 98 22.08 8.42 4.34
N ASP A 99 22.12 7.41 5.20
CA ASP A 99 22.63 6.06 4.92
C ASP A 99 21.52 5.07 4.54
N TRP A 100 20.30 5.55 4.31
CA TRP A 100 19.20 4.70 3.88
C TRP A 100 19.50 4.03 2.54
N VAL A 101 19.26 2.72 2.50
CA VAL A 101 19.35 1.90 1.30
C VAL A 101 18.01 1.25 1.01
N LYS A 102 17.76 0.98 -0.28
CA LYS A 102 16.55 0.25 -0.70
C LYS A 102 16.50 -1.13 -0.04
N TRP A 103 15.30 -1.56 0.33
CA TRP A 103 15.04 -2.91 0.80
C TRP A 103 15.44 -3.94 -0.27
N THR A 104 16.16 -4.98 0.11
CA THR A 104 16.34 -6.17 -0.73
C THR A 104 15.02 -6.93 -0.86
N ILE A 105 14.89 -7.81 -1.86
CA ILE A 105 13.69 -8.63 -2.01
C ILE A 105 13.43 -9.46 -0.75
N SER A 106 14.48 -10.04 -0.17
CA SER A 106 14.38 -10.85 1.05
C SER A 106 13.89 -10.03 2.24
N GLN A 107 14.37 -8.79 2.40
CA GLN A 107 13.91 -7.88 3.45
C GLN A 107 12.45 -7.47 3.22
N ALA A 108 12.07 -7.15 1.98
CA ALA A 108 10.70 -6.80 1.64
C ALA A 108 9.72 -7.95 1.93
N LYS A 109 10.07 -9.20 1.57
CA LYS A 109 9.28 -10.39 1.89
C LYS A 109 9.14 -10.61 3.40
N ALA A 110 10.22 -10.43 4.16
CA ALA A 110 10.19 -10.52 5.61
C ALA A 110 9.26 -9.45 6.22
N MET A 111 9.28 -8.23 5.67
CA MET A 111 8.38 -7.14 6.05
C MET A 111 6.92 -7.47 5.76
N PHE A 112 6.59 -7.96 4.56
CA PHE A 112 5.22 -8.36 4.22
C PHE A 112 4.71 -9.46 5.17
N SER A 113 5.54 -10.47 5.45
CA SER A 113 5.19 -11.54 6.38
C SER A 113 4.98 -11.02 7.81
N LYS A 114 5.86 -10.14 8.31
CA LYS A 114 5.76 -9.51 9.64
C LYS A 114 4.44 -8.78 9.85
N TYR A 115 3.93 -8.12 8.81
CA TYR A 115 2.67 -7.36 8.86
C TYR A 115 1.43 -8.17 8.43
N GLY A 116 1.58 -9.47 8.15
CA GLY A 116 0.48 -10.32 7.73
C GLY A 116 -0.08 -9.97 6.35
N LEU A 117 0.77 -9.44 5.46
CA LEU A 117 0.45 -9.18 4.06
C LEU A 117 0.70 -10.47 3.26
N THR A 118 -0.25 -11.40 3.32
CA THR A 118 -0.08 -12.79 2.84
C THR A 118 -0.86 -13.11 1.56
N HIS A 119 -1.67 -12.19 1.05
CA HIS A 119 -2.37 -12.38 -0.22
C HIS A 119 -1.36 -12.60 -1.38
N PRO A 120 -1.68 -13.41 -2.41
CA PRO A 120 -0.75 -13.72 -3.50
C PRO A 120 -0.14 -12.52 -4.22
N ILE A 121 -0.79 -11.35 -4.18
CA ILE A 121 -0.22 -10.12 -4.74
C ILE A 121 1.10 -9.72 -4.08
N TRP A 122 1.33 -10.09 -2.81
CA TRP A 122 2.55 -9.73 -2.07
C TRP A 122 3.74 -10.65 -2.39
N ASN A 123 3.53 -11.67 -3.23
CA ASN A 123 4.60 -12.56 -3.63
C ASN A 123 5.59 -11.84 -4.55
N LEU A 124 6.81 -11.65 -4.04
CA LEU A 124 7.96 -11.20 -4.82
C LEU A 124 8.76 -12.41 -5.30
N GLU A 125 9.11 -12.39 -6.59
CA GLU A 125 10.06 -13.35 -7.21
C GLU A 125 11.42 -13.23 -6.51
N THR A 126 12.13 -14.36 -6.38
CA THR A 126 13.48 -14.38 -5.78
C THR A 126 14.49 -13.79 -6.77
N GLU A 127 15.59 -13.19 -6.29
CA GLU A 127 16.62 -12.48 -7.08
C GLU A 127 17.39 -13.32 -8.14
N ASN A 128 16.87 -14.46 -8.62
CA ASN A 128 17.55 -15.38 -9.55
C ASN A 128 16.76 -15.75 -10.84
N GLU A 129 15.72 -15.01 -11.24
CA GLU A 129 14.98 -15.27 -12.50
C GLU A 129 15.33 -14.32 -13.66
N HIS A 130 16.52 -13.73 -13.65
CA HIS A 130 17.17 -13.28 -14.88
C HIS A 130 18.23 -14.29 -15.30
N VAL A 131 17.77 -15.43 -15.84
CA VAL A 131 18.62 -16.21 -16.74
C VAL A 131 18.69 -15.42 -18.03
N GLU A 132 19.86 -14.85 -18.31
CA GLU A 132 20.22 -14.29 -19.61
C GLU A 132 19.94 -15.35 -20.69
N THR A 133 18.91 -15.14 -21.50
CA THR A 133 18.80 -15.82 -22.79
C THR A 133 19.69 -15.07 -23.77
N PHE A 134 20.80 -15.71 -24.13
CA PHE A 134 21.70 -15.34 -25.22
C PHE A 134 20.98 -15.32 -26.58
#